data_AF-A0A7W7WR87-F1
#
_entry.id   AF-A0A7W7WR87-F1
#
_cell.length_a   1.000
_cell.length_b   1.000
_cell.length_c   1.000
_cell.angle_alpha   90.00
_cell.angle_beta   90.00
_cell.angle_gamma   90.00
#
_symmetry.space_group_name_H-M   'P 1'
#
loop_
_entity.id
_entity.type
_entity.pdbx_description
1 polymer ?
#
loop_
_entity_poly.entity_id
_entity_poly.type
_entity_poly.pdbx_seq_one_letter_code
_entity_poly.pdbx_strand_id
1 'polypeptide(L)'
;MDRFRIGEAAELLGVSADTVRRWVDSGRLPATRDEHDRRVIDGVDLAGFARSLADEPDEGTSRSSARNRLRGIVTAITRDTVMAQVDIQAGPFRLVALTSREAVDELGLRVGSVAVAVVKSTTVMVELPR
;
A
#
# COMPACT_ATOMS: atom_id res chain seq x y z
N MET A 1 -19.95 15.13 -1.45
CA MET A 1 -18.74 14.60 -2.06
C MET A 1 -17.57 15.12 -1.27
N ASP A 2 -16.73 14.22 -0.78
CA ASP A 2 -15.60 14.60 0.05
C ASP A 2 -14.53 15.27 -0.83
N ARG A 3 -13.97 16.37 -0.33
CA ARG A 3 -12.91 17.13 -1.00
C ARG A 3 -11.66 17.08 -0.13
N PHE A 4 -10.54 16.73 -0.74
CA PHE A 4 -9.27 16.55 -0.05
C PHE A 4 -8.29 17.66 -0.43
N ARG A 5 -7.64 18.25 0.56
CA ARG A 5 -6.48 19.10 0.31
C ARG A 5 -5.30 18.24 -0.13
N ILE A 6 -4.30 18.88 -0.73
CA ILE A 6 -3.07 18.20 -1.18
C ILE A 6 -2.41 17.37 -0.06
N GLY A 7 -2.38 17.89 1.18
CA GLY A 7 -1.80 17.17 2.31
C GLY A 7 -2.57 15.88 2.64
N GLU A 8 -3.89 15.97 2.75
CA GLU A 8 -4.76 14.83 3.04
C GLU A 8 -4.70 13.78 1.92
N ALA A 9 -4.68 14.23 0.65
CA ALA A 9 -4.50 13.35 -0.49
C ALA A 9 -3.12 12.67 -0.49
N ALA A 10 -2.05 13.35 -0.06
CA ALA A 10 -0.71 12.80 0.03
C ALA A 10 -0.60 11.71 1.10
N GLU A 11 -1.22 11.94 2.26
CA GLU A 11 -1.34 10.93 3.32
C GLU A 11 -2.09 9.69 2.84
N LEU A 12 -3.25 9.87 2.18
CA LEU A 12 -4.04 8.77 1.62
C LEU A 12 -3.31 7.98 0.53
N LEU A 13 -2.51 8.66 -0.29
CA LEU A 13 -1.74 8.04 -1.37
C LEU A 13 -0.37 7.49 -0.92
N GLY A 14 0.03 7.73 0.34
CA GLY A 14 1.32 7.28 0.87
C GLY A 14 2.54 7.94 0.20
N VAL A 15 2.40 9.18 -0.28
CA VAL A 15 3.47 9.94 -0.95
C VAL A 15 3.65 11.32 -0.34
N SER A 16 4.65 12.08 -0.79
CA SER A 16 4.84 13.46 -0.33
C SER A 16 3.81 14.43 -0.93
N ALA A 17 3.50 15.51 -0.22
CA ALA A 17 2.63 16.59 -0.73
C ALA A 17 3.18 17.22 -2.03
N ASP A 18 4.50 17.27 -2.21
CA ASP A 18 5.12 17.75 -3.44
C ASP A 18 4.93 16.80 -4.61
N THR A 19 4.89 15.48 -4.37
CA THR A 19 4.55 14.48 -5.38
C THR A 19 3.12 14.71 -5.88
N VAL A 20 2.16 14.91 -4.97
CA VAL A 20 0.76 15.19 -5.33
C VAL A 20 0.66 16.53 -6.07
N ARG A 21 1.34 17.57 -5.59
CA ARG A 21 1.36 18.89 -6.24
C ARG A 21 1.87 18.78 -7.67
N ARG A 22 2.95 18.04 -7.90
CA ARG A 22 3.49 17.77 -9.25
C ARG A 22 2.48 17.06 -10.15
N TRP A 23 1.74 16.07 -9.66
CA TRP A 23 0.72 15.38 -10.45
C TRP A 23 -0.47 16.27 -10.80
N VAL A 24 -0.86 17.17 -9.89
CA VAL A 24 -1.89 18.18 -10.19
C VAL A 24 -1.37 19.19 -11.22
N ASP A 25 -0.15 19.69 -11.05
CA ASP A 25 0.47 20.64 -11.99
C ASP A 25 0.65 20.03 -13.39
N SER A 26 0.93 18.73 -13.47
CA SER A 26 1.03 18.01 -14.74
C SER A 26 -0.32 17.58 -15.33
N GLY A 27 -1.44 17.88 -14.66
CA GLY A 27 -2.78 17.47 -15.07
C GLY A 27 -3.08 15.96 -14.93
N ARG A 28 -2.20 15.20 -14.27
CA ARG A 28 -2.36 13.75 -14.06
C ARG A 28 -3.42 13.45 -12.99
N LEU A 29 -3.59 14.36 -12.03
CA LEU A 29 -4.63 14.31 -10.99
C LEU A 29 -5.48 15.59 -11.07
N PRO A 30 -6.78 15.49 -11.41
CA PRO A 30 -7.67 16.65 -11.44
C PRO A 30 -7.77 17.31 -10.07
N ALA A 31 -7.69 18.64 -10.03
CA ALA A 31 -7.96 19.43 -8.84
C ALA A 31 -8.68 20.72 -9.22
N THR A 32 -9.54 21.18 -8.32
CA THR A 32 -10.24 22.46 -8.42
C THR A 32 -9.75 23.40 -7.33
N ARG A 33 -10.23 24.64 -7.32
CA ARG A 33 -10.02 25.58 -6.22
C ARG A 33 -11.29 25.72 -5.41
N ASP A 34 -11.15 25.75 -4.08
CA ASP A 34 -12.26 26.06 -3.19
C ASP A 34 -12.51 27.58 -3.12
N GLU A 35 -13.50 27.98 -2.30
CA GLU A 35 -13.88 29.37 -2.07
C GLU A 35 -12.76 30.23 -1.47
N HIS A 36 -11.71 29.61 -0.94
CA HIS A 36 -10.55 30.25 -0.32
C HIS A 36 -9.30 30.16 -1.22
N ASP A 37 -9.47 29.93 -2.53
CA ASP A 37 -8.42 29.75 -3.54
C ASP A 37 -7.49 28.54 -3.28
N ARG A 38 -7.86 27.60 -2.42
CA ARG A 38 -7.03 26.43 -2.09
C ARG A 38 -7.29 25.30 -3.07
N ARG A 39 -6.22 24.61 -3.50
CA ARG A 39 -6.36 23.42 -4.34
C ARG A 39 -6.98 22.27 -3.56
N VAL A 40 -8.08 21.74 -4.10
CA VAL A 40 -8.84 20.62 -3.56
C VAL A 40 -9.10 19.59 -4.65
N ILE A 41 -9.00 18.32 -4.28
CA ILE A 41 -9.19 17.17 -5.17
C ILE A 41 -10.53 16.52 -4.79
N ASP A 42 -11.37 16.23 -5.78
CA ASP A 42 -12.61 15.49 -5.54
C ASP A 42 -12.29 14.04 -5.14
N GLY A 43 -13.00 13.50 -4.15
CA GLY A 43 -12.78 12.14 -3.67
C GLY A 43 -12.92 11.07 -4.74
N VAL A 44 -13.80 11.27 -5.74
CA VAL A 44 -13.96 10.32 -6.85
C VAL A 44 -12.73 10.32 -7.76
N ASP A 45 -12.20 11.50 -8.06
CA ASP A 45 -10.99 11.65 -8.87
C ASP A 45 -9.77 11.10 -8.14
N LEU A 46 -9.63 11.38 -6.84
CA LEU A 46 -8.56 10.85 -6.00
C LEU A 46 -8.58 9.32 -5.95
N ALA A 47 -9.76 8.73 -5.73
CA ALA A 47 -9.91 7.27 -5.69
C ALA A 47 -9.67 6.62 -7.06
N GLY A 48 -10.11 7.25 -8.15
CA GLY A 48 -9.81 6.80 -9.51
C GLY A 48 -8.32 6.80 -9.80
N PHE A 49 -7.64 7.87 -9.43
CA PHE A 49 -6.20 8.01 -9.61
C PHE A 49 -5.41 7.00 -8.77
N ALA A 50 -5.79 6.79 -7.50
CA ALA A 50 -5.15 5.80 -6.63
C ALA A 50 -5.18 4.39 -7.21
N ARG A 51 -6.29 3.98 -7.84
CA ARG A 51 -6.38 2.69 -8.55
C ARG A 51 -5.41 2.60 -9.71
N SER A 52 -5.32 3.66 -10.53
CA SER A 52 -4.41 3.68 -11.68
C SER A 52 -2.94 3.54 -11.28
N LEU A 53 -2.53 4.11 -10.14
CA LEU A 53 -1.17 3.96 -9.60
C LEU A 53 -0.86 2.52 -9.17
N ALA A 54 -1.85 1.81 -8.62
CA ALA A 54 -1.68 0.42 -8.17
C ALA A 54 -1.63 -0.58 -9.33
N ASP A 55 -2.21 -0.24 -10.49
CA ASP A 55 -2.22 -1.07 -11.69
C ASP A 55 -0.98 -0.87 -12.59
N GLU A 56 -0.11 0.12 -12.29
CA GLU A 56 1.19 0.27 -12.98
C GLU A 56 2.13 -0.89 -12.57
N PRO A 57 2.46 -1.82 -13.48
CA PRO A 57 3.13 -3.07 -13.13
C PRO A 57 4.59 -2.82 -12.72
N ASP A 58 4.96 -3.34 -11.55
CA ASP A 58 6.35 -3.56 -11.17
C ASP A 58 6.88 -4.75 -12.01
N GLU A 59 7.85 -4.52 -12.89
CA GLU A 59 8.26 -5.41 -14.00
C GLU A 59 8.70 -6.85 -13.59
N GLY A 60 8.74 -7.19 -12.29
CA GLY A 60 9.33 -8.42 -11.77
C GLY A 60 8.37 -9.49 -11.19
N THR A 61 7.05 -9.39 -11.36
CA THR A 61 6.12 -10.20 -10.55
C THR A 61 5.23 -11.19 -11.33
N SER A 62 5.27 -12.47 -10.92
CA SER A 62 4.39 -13.57 -11.35
C SER A 62 2.89 -13.24 -11.23
N ARG A 63 2.09 -13.64 -12.23
CA ARG A 63 0.64 -13.44 -12.31
C ARG A 63 -0.06 -14.14 -11.13
N SER A 64 -0.61 -13.36 -10.20
CA SER A 64 -1.40 -13.83 -9.05
C SER A 64 -2.70 -13.04 -8.94
N SER A 65 -3.78 -13.66 -8.47
CA SER A 65 -5.06 -12.96 -8.20
C SER A 65 -5.03 -12.09 -6.94
N ALA A 66 -3.98 -12.23 -6.12
CA ALA A 66 -3.73 -11.33 -5.01
C ALA A 66 -3.16 -10.00 -5.52
N ARG A 67 -3.96 -8.93 -5.39
CA ARG A 67 -3.59 -7.59 -5.86
C ARG A 67 -2.80 -6.79 -4.83
N ASN A 68 -2.92 -7.12 -3.55
CA ASN A 68 -2.20 -6.42 -2.49
C ASN A 68 -0.82 -7.06 -2.32
N ARG A 69 0.21 -6.37 -2.78
CA ARG A 69 1.61 -6.82 -2.68
C ARG A 69 2.42 -5.73 -2.00
N LEU A 70 2.94 -6.03 -0.82
CA LEU A 70 3.69 -5.07 -0.01
C LEU A 70 5.12 -5.58 0.15
N ARG A 71 6.04 -4.96 -0.60
CA ARG A 71 7.47 -5.26 -0.52
C ARG A 71 8.04 -4.67 0.77
N GLY A 72 8.79 -5.48 1.51
CA GLY A 72 9.35 -5.09 2.78
C GLY A 72 10.56 -5.94 3.17
N ILE A 73 11.01 -5.74 4.41
CA ILE A 73 12.08 -6.53 5.03
C ILE A 73 11.52 -7.32 6.20
N VAL A 74 11.91 -8.59 6.31
CA VAL A 74 11.56 -9.43 7.45
C VAL A 74 12.29 -8.93 8.69
N THR A 75 11.56 -8.58 9.74
CA THR A 75 12.12 -8.03 10.99
C THR A 75 12.11 -9.04 12.13
N ALA A 76 11.20 -10.01 12.12
CA ALA A 76 11.17 -11.11 13.08
C ALA A 76 10.54 -12.36 12.45
N ILE A 77 10.93 -13.54 12.97
CA ILE A 77 10.28 -14.81 12.65
C ILE A 77 10.16 -15.62 13.95
N THR A 78 8.94 -16.00 14.29
CA THR A 78 8.65 -16.93 15.39
C THR A 78 8.14 -18.23 14.80
N ARG A 79 8.83 -19.34 15.06
CA ARG A 79 8.43 -20.67 14.58
C ARG A 79 7.92 -21.51 15.75
N ASP A 80 6.81 -22.18 15.52
CA ASP A 80 6.32 -23.25 16.39
C ASP A 80 6.53 -24.61 15.67
N THR A 81 5.77 -25.63 16.05
CA THR A 81 5.85 -26.98 15.49
C THR A 81 5.32 -27.02 14.06
N VAL A 82 4.16 -26.40 13.81
CA VAL A 82 3.47 -26.43 12.50
C VAL A 82 3.43 -25.05 11.85
N MET A 83 3.26 -24.01 12.64
CA MET A 83 3.04 -22.64 12.16
C MET A 83 4.27 -21.78 12.40
N ALA A 84 4.35 -20.69 11.65
CA ALA A 84 5.30 -19.63 11.84
C ALA A 84 4.62 -18.26 11.67
N GLN A 85 5.01 -17.33 12.51
CA GLN A 85 4.73 -15.92 12.37
C GLN A 85 5.93 -15.23 11.71
N VAL A 86 5.67 -14.44 10.67
CA VAL A 86 6.66 -13.63 9.99
C VAL A 86 6.23 -12.18 10.05
N ASP A 87 7.09 -11.34 10.61
CA ASP A 87 6.89 -9.90 10.70
C ASP A 87 7.66 -9.21 9.58
N ILE A 88 6.96 -8.37 8.81
CA ILE A 88 7.52 -7.65 7.67
C ILE A 88 7.29 -6.15 7.86
N GLN A 89 8.35 -5.36 7.78
CA GLN A 89 8.25 -3.91 7.68
C GLN A 89 8.16 -3.51 6.20
N ALA A 90 7.03 -2.95 5.78
CA ALA A 90 6.79 -2.45 4.43
C ALA A 90 6.42 -0.96 4.47
N GLY A 91 7.40 -0.09 4.20
CA GLY A 91 7.21 1.37 4.36
C GLY A 91 6.84 1.71 5.82
N PRO A 92 5.78 2.49 6.07
CA PRO A 92 5.33 2.83 7.43
C PRO A 92 4.56 1.70 8.13
N PHE A 93 4.24 0.61 7.42
CA PHE A 93 3.36 -0.45 7.92
C PHE A 93 4.14 -1.68 8.40
N ARG A 94 3.75 -2.22 9.56
CA ARG A 94 4.16 -3.55 10.02
C ARG A 94 3.07 -4.56 9.63
N LEU A 95 3.43 -5.53 8.82
CA LEU A 95 2.58 -6.66 8.44
C LEU A 95 2.99 -7.89 9.24
N VAL A 96 2.00 -8.65 9.72
CA VAL A 96 2.21 -9.93 10.40
C VAL A 96 1.53 -11.00 9.58
N ALA A 97 2.31 -11.96 9.10
CA ALA A 97 1.82 -13.11 8.36
C ALA A 97 1.93 -14.37 9.20
N LEU A 98 0.85 -15.14 9.26
CA LEU A 98 0.86 -16.51 9.75
C LEU A 98 0.93 -17.46 8.56
N THR A 99 1.92 -18.33 8.55
CA THR A 99 2.13 -19.32 7.49
C THR A 99 2.64 -20.64 8.10
N SER A 100 2.80 -21.70 7.32
CA SER A 100 3.41 -22.93 7.82
C SER A 100 4.90 -22.70 8.09
N ARG A 101 5.43 -23.41 9.09
CA ARG A 101 6.87 -23.47 9.32
C ARG A 101 7.63 -23.94 8.08
N GLU A 102 7.11 -24.98 7.42
CA GLU A 102 7.69 -25.54 6.19
C GLU A 102 7.83 -24.48 5.10
N ALA A 103 6.82 -23.64 4.89
CA ALA A 103 6.89 -22.57 3.89
C ALA A 103 7.98 -21.54 4.22
N VAL A 104 8.17 -21.19 5.50
CA VAL A 104 9.26 -20.28 5.92
C VAL A 104 10.62 -20.90 5.60
N ASP A 105 10.77 -22.20 5.89
CA ASP A 105 12.02 -22.92 5.71
C ASP A 105 12.33 -23.16 4.22
N GLU A 106 11.34 -23.55 3.41
CA GLU A 106 11.43 -23.70 1.96
C GLU A 106 11.79 -22.39 1.24
N LEU A 107 11.20 -21.27 1.69
CA LEU A 107 11.51 -19.95 1.17
C LEU A 107 12.85 -19.39 1.67
N GLY A 108 13.52 -20.08 2.60
CA GLY A 108 14.76 -19.62 3.20
C GLY A 108 14.61 -18.28 3.93
N LEU A 109 13.43 -18.00 4.49
CA LEU A 109 13.15 -16.72 5.13
C LEU A 109 13.95 -16.60 6.43
N ARG A 110 14.63 -15.47 6.55
CA ARG A 110 15.41 -15.07 7.73
C ARG A 110 15.16 -13.61 8.03
N VAL A 111 15.42 -13.19 9.26
CA VAL A 111 15.47 -11.77 9.60
C VAL A 111 16.47 -11.08 8.67
N GLY A 112 16.05 -9.97 8.07
CA GLY A 112 16.80 -9.24 7.04
C GLY A 112 16.47 -9.65 5.59
N SER A 113 15.70 -10.71 5.35
CA SER A 113 15.26 -11.07 4.00
C SER A 113 14.34 -9.99 3.43
N VAL A 114 14.57 -9.61 2.16
CA VAL A 114 13.56 -8.88 1.39
C VAL A 114 12.44 -9.85 1.03
N ALA A 115 11.21 -9.50 1.36
CA ALA A 115 10.03 -10.32 1.10
C ALA A 115 8.89 -9.45 0.55
N VAL A 116 7.96 -10.07 -0.16
CA VAL A 116 6.72 -9.42 -0.60
C VAL A 116 5.56 -10.09 0.13
N ALA A 117 4.91 -9.35 1.02
CA ALA A 117 3.66 -9.80 1.63
C ALA A 117 2.55 -9.76 0.56
N VAL A 118 1.94 -10.90 0.30
CA VAL A 118 0.88 -11.04 -0.71
C VAL A 118 -0.43 -11.32 0.01
N VAL A 119 -1.38 -10.39 -0.08
CA VAL A 119 -2.70 -10.49 0.57
C VAL A 119 -3.79 -10.67 -0.49
N LYS A 120 -4.62 -11.70 -0.33
CA LYS A 120 -5.74 -11.96 -1.23
C LYS A 120 -6.76 -10.83 -1.12
N SER A 121 -7.20 -10.31 -2.27
CA SER A 121 -8.09 -9.14 -2.35
C SER A 121 -9.43 -9.33 -1.62
N THR A 122 -9.90 -10.56 -1.48
CA THR A 122 -11.17 -10.90 -0.81
C THR A 122 -11.07 -10.99 0.71
N THR A 123 -9.88 -10.78 1.29
CA THR A 123 -9.62 -10.94 2.73
C THR A 123 -9.12 -9.61 3.28
N VAL A 124 -9.93 -8.57 3.12
CA VAL A 124 -9.66 -7.20 3.59
C VAL A 124 -10.91 -6.69 4.29
N MET A 125 -10.74 -6.08 5.47
CA MET A 125 -11.79 -5.36 6.18
C MET A 125 -11.56 -3.87 5.99
N VAL A 126 -12.66 -3.12 5.84
CA VAL A 126 -12.63 -1.66 5.68
C VAL A 126 -13.46 -1.04 6.79
N GLU A 127 -12.89 -0.07 7.50
CA GLU A 127 -13.55 0.65 8.58
C GLU A 127 -13.39 2.15 8.33
N LEU A 128 -14.37 2.94 8.76
CA LEU A 128 -14.24 4.40 8.79
C LEU A 128 -13.36 4.80 9.99
N PRO A 129 -12.49 5.82 9.85
CA PRO A 129 -11.74 6.35 10.99
C PRO A 129 -12.70 6.86 12.07
N ARG A 130 -12.35 6.62 13.34
CA ARG A 130 -13.04 7.18 14.51
C ARG A 130 -12.51 8.57 14.83
#